data_AF-A0A2V9KMH5-F1
#
_entry.id   AF-A0A2V9KMH5-F1
#
_cell.length_a   1.000
_cell.length_b   1.000
_cell.length_c   1.000
_cell.angle_alpha   90.00
_cell.angle_beta   90.00
_cell.angle_gamma   90.00
#
_symmetry.space_group_name_H-M   'P 1'
#
loop_
_entity.id
_entity.type
_entity.pdbx_description
1 polymer ?
#
loop_
_entity_poly.entity_id
_entity_poly.type
_entity_poly.pdbx_seq_one_letter_code
_entity_poly.pdbx_strand_id
1 'polypeptide(L)'
;TEFCKLAITETKGFARWLVEELEERMPGFDQSLKLNIAGCPNSCGQHWIADLGLEGKKIKVDGHMVDAYYFCVGGAVGQHQAFARPIGYRCAADEVPEAIERLLGAYQAERLPGENLRQFFARHDDARLRNFLAGEEVLAVAARDVSPGPPPRGLEA
;
A
#
# COMPACT_ATOMS: atom_id res chain seq x y z
N THR A 1 8.40 -11.36 12.23
CA THR A 1 8.44 -10.17 13.10
C THR A 1 9.71 -10.20 13.91
N GLU A 2 10.53 -9.15 13.86
CA GLU A 2 11.85 -9.16 14.50
C GLU A 2 11.82 -8.58 15.94
N PHE A 3 11.12 -7.46 16.16
CA PHE A 3 11.18 -6.73 17.45
C PHE A 3 9.81 -6.37 18.06
N CYS A 4 8.89 -5.82 17.26
CA CYS A 4 7.63 -5.32 17.78
C CYS A 4 6.67 -6.46 18.11
N LYS A 5 6.19 -6.51 19.36
CA LYS A 5 5.21 -7.52 19.84
C LYS A 5 3.83 -7.41 19.18
N LEU A 6 3.52 -6.26 18.59
CA LEU A 6 2.25 -6.00 17.91
C LEU A 6 2.36 -6.15 16.39
N ALA A 7 3.56 -6.38 15.86
CA ALA A 7 3.73 -6.56 14.43
C ALA A 7 3.06 -7.86 13.99
N ILE A 8 2.36 -7.79 12.86
CA ILE A 8 1.75 -8.95 12.19
C ILE A 8 2.72 -9.51 11.16
N THR A 9 3.43 -8.63 10.45
CA THR A 9 4.47 -8.98 9.47
C THR A 9 5.83 -8.40 9.85
N GLU A 10 6.89 -8.96 9.27
CA GLU A 10 8.21 -8.32 9.30
C GLU A 10 8.20 -7.03 8.44
N THR A 11 9.04 -6.04 8.74
CA THR A 11 9.10 -4.79 7.96
C THR A 11 10.49 -4.38 7.52
N LYS A 12 11.53 -4.60 8.32
CA LYS A 12 12.87 -4.05 8.06
C LYS A 12 13.60 -4.81 6.96
N GLY A 13 13.67 -6.13 7.11
CA GLY A 13 14.24 -7.02 6.10
C GLY A 13 13.39 -7.01 4.83
N PHE A 14 12.07 -7.02 5.00
CA PHE A 14 11.13 -6.90 3.89
C PHE A 14 11.33 -5.60 3.09
N ALA A 15 11.42 -4.45 3.76
CA ALA A 15 11.64 -3.17 3.07
C ALA A 15 12.93 -3.16 2.26
N ARG A 16 14.02 -3.68 2.83
CA ARG A 16 15.30 -3.76 2.15
C ARG A 16 15.21 -4.64 0.90
N TRP A 17 14.68 -5.86 1.04
CA TRP A 17 14.50 -6.79 -0.07
C TRP A 17 13.60 -6.20 -1.15
N LEU A 18 12.50 -5.55 -0.77
CA LEU A 18 11.56 -4.93 -1.71
C LEU A 18 12.22 -3.80 -2.51
N VAL A 19 13.08 -2.99 -1.89
CA VAL A 19 13.85 -1.96 -2.63
C VAL A 19 14.79 -2.60 -3.65
N GLU A 20 15.52 -3.65 -3.25
CA GLU A 20 16.43 -4.39 -4.14
C GLU A 20 15.65 -4.96 -5.36
N GLU A 21 14.49 -5.59 -5.14
CA GLU A 21 13.62 -6.09 -6.22
C GLU A 21 13.13 -4.99 -7.16
N LEU A 22 12.68 -3.85 -6.62
CA LEU A 22 12.13 -2.76 -7.42
C LEU A 22 13.21 -2.07 -8.27
N GLU A 23 14.43 -1.92 -7.73
CA GLU A 23 15.57 -1.38 -8.47
C GLU A 23 15.97 -2.29 -9.65
N GLU A 24 15.93 -3.61 -9.46
CA GLU A 24 16.22 -4.59 -10.52
C GLU A 24 15.13 -4.65 -11.59
N ARG A 25 13.85 -4.67 -11.17
CA ARG A 25 12.69 -4.76 -12.08
C ARG A 25 12.47 -3.47 -12.86
N MET A 26 12.77 -2.32 -12.27
CA MET A 26 12.43 -1.01 -12.82
C MET A 26 13.62 -0.02 -12.85
N PRO A 27 14.72 -0.35 -13.55
CA PRO A 27 15.94 0.47 -13.54
C PRO A 27 15.76 1.87 -14.17
N GLY A 28 14.68 2.10 -14.92
CA GLY A 28 14.40 3.36 -15.61
C GLY A 28 13.35 4.25 -14.92
N PHE A 29 12.89 3.92 -13.72
CA PHE A 29 11.85 4.69 -13.06
C PHE A 29 12.36 6.07 -12.61
N ASP A 30 11.81 7.13 -13.20
CA ASP A 30 12.35 8.50 -13.11
C ASP A 30 11.68 9.39 -12.04
N GLN A 31 10.73 8.85 -11.26
CA GLN A 31 9.99 9.61 -10.25
C GLN A 31 10.43 9.27 -8.83
N SER A 32 10.33 10.26 -7.94
CA SER A 32 10.45 10.01 -6.50
C SER A 32 9.20 9.30 -5.98
N LEU A 33 9.39 8.07 -5.51
CA LEU A 33 8.36 7.25 -4.87
C LEU A 33 8.61 7.21 -3.36
N LYS A 34 7.64 7.68 -2.56
CA LYS A 34 7.63 7.45 -1.12
C LYS A 34 6.89 6.16 -0.80
N LEU A 35 7.62 5.15 -0.37
CA LEU A 35 7.10 3.86 0.05
C LEU A 35 7.25 3.70 1.57
N ASN A 36 6.14 3.50 2.27
CA ASN A 36 6.13 3.34 3.73
C ASN A 36 5.50 2.00 4.12
N ILE A 37 6.15 1.26 5.01
CA ILE A 37 5.72 -0.08 5.43
C ILE A 37 5.45 -0.09 6.93
N ALA A 38 4.26 -0.53 7.32
CA ALA A 38 3.90 -0.76 8.71
C ALA A 38 3.49 -2.22 8.89
N GLY A 39 4.10 -2.92 9.86
CA GLY A 39 3.85 -4.35 10.06
C GLY A 39 2.49 -4.67 10.68
N CYS A 40 1.71 -3.65 11.08
CA CYS A 40 0.39 -3.78 11.68
C CYS A 40 -0.41 -2.47 11.49
N PRO A 41 -1.74 -2.44 11.78
CA PRO A 41 -2.59 -1.27 11.52
C PRO A 41 -2.30 -0.03 12.38
N ASN A 42 -1.40 -0.14 13.38
CA ASN A 42 -1.04 1.00 14.25
C ASN A 42 -0.25 2.09 13.51
N SER A 43 0.19 1.83 12.27
CA SER A 43 0.80 2.85 11.40
C SER A 43 2.06 3.53 11.94
N CYS A 44 2.88 2.86 12.76
CA CYS A 44 4.17 3.41 13.19
C CYS A 44 5.11 3.73 12.00
N GLY A 45 5.00 2.99 10.90
CA GLY A 45 5.69 3.26 9.63
C GLY A 45 5.02 4.34 8.77
N GLN A 46 3.97 4.99 9.23
CA GLN A 46 3.30 6.12 8.56
C GLN A 46 2.80 5.79 7.13
N HIS A 47 2.22 4.61 6.92
CA HIS A 47 1.73 4.18 5.60
C HIS A 47 0.58 5.04 5.06
N TRP A 48 -0.16 5.75 5.92
CA TRP A 48 -1.25 6.66 5.52
C TRP A 48 -0.80 7.94 4.81
N ILE A 49 0.50 8.28 4.83
CA ILE A 49 1.03 9.54 4.29
C ILE A 49 2.21 9.32 3.32
N ALA A 50 2.13 8.21 2.59
CA ALA A 50 3.08 7.82 1.55
C ALA A 50 2.37 7.58 0.22
N ASP A 51 3.11 7.73 -0.88
CA ASP A 51 2.57 7.50 -2.21
C ASP A 51 2.06 6.06 -2.31
N LEU A 52 2.86 5.12 -1.79
CA LEU A 52 2.48 3.74 -1.56
C LEU A 52 2.70 3.39 -0.08
N GLY A 53 1.62 3.02 0.59
CA GLY A 53 1.60 2.53 1.96
C GLY A 53 1.31 1.03 1.99
N LEU A 54 2.11 0.27 2.74
CA LEU A 54 1.91 -1.15 2.97
C LEU A 54 1.55 -1.40 4.44
N GLU A 55 0.38 -2.01 4.67
CA GLU A 55 -0.08 -2.42 6.00
C GLU A 55 -0.01 -3.95 6.14
N GLY A 56 0.72 -4.42 7.15
CA GLY A 56 0.92 -5.84 7.42
C GLY A 56 -0.36 -6.57 7.81
N LYS A 57 -0.59 -7.70 7.15
CA LYS A 57 -1.71 -8.64 7.35
C LYS A 57 -1.20 -10.09 7.32
N LYS A 58 -2.09 -11.02 7.61
CA LYS A 58 -1.92 -12.43 7.25
C LYS A 58 -2.99 -12.83 6.26
N ILE A 59 -2.61 -13.67 5.30
CA ILE A 59 -3.55 -14.39 4.43
C ILE A 59 -3.26 -15.87 4.50
N LYS A 60 -4.22 -16.68 4.05
CA LYS A 60 -4.08 -18.13 3.99
C LYS A 60 -3.80 -18.52 2.53
N VAL A 61 -2.64 -19.11 2.27
CA VAL A 61 -2.22 -19.65 0.96
C VAL A 61 -1.93 -21.13 1.16
N ASP A 62 -2.57 -21.99 0.37
CA ASP A 62 -2.40 -23.45 0.44
C ASP A 62 -2.52 -24.06 1.84
N GLY A 63 -3.43 -23.52 2.66
CA GLY A 63 -3.63 -23.99 4.03
C GLY A 63 -2.75 -23.32 5.08
N HIS A 64 -1.72 -22.57 4.68
CA HIS A 64 -0.74 -21.95 5.57
C HIS A 64 -0.96 -20.44 5.70
N MET A 65 -0.75 -19.93 6.91
CA MET A 65 -0.81 -18.48 7.16
C MET A 65 0.52 -17.83 6.78
N VAL A 66 0.50 -16.95 5.78
CA VAL A 66 1.68 -16.25 5.26
C VAL A 66 1.59 -14.74 5.52
N ASP A 67 2.74 -14.07 5.50
CA ASP A 67 2.82 -12.61 5.56
C ASP A 67 2.21 -12.02 4.30
N ALA A 68 1.41 -10.97 4.46
CA ALA A 68 0.77 -10.27 3.38
C ALA A 68 0.75 -8.77 3.66
N TYR A 69 0.63 -7.97 2.60
CA TYR A 69 0.52 -6.53 2.72
C TYR A 69 -0.73 -6.02 2.02
N TYR A 70 -1.47 -5.18 2.73
CA TYR A 70 -2.61 -4.45 2.23
C TYR A 70 -2.13 -3.08 1.73
N PHE A 71 -2.60 -2.69 0.55
CA PHE A 71 -2.13 -1.50 -0.16
C PHE A 71 -2.98 -0.27 0.17
N CYS A 72 -2.30 0.83 0.46
CA CYS A 72 -2.86 2.16 0.55
C CYS A 72 -2.12 3.08 -0.43
N VAL A 73 -2.82 3.95 -1.16
CA VAL A 73 -2.20 4.75 -2.24
C VAL A 73 -2.55 6.23 -2.18
N GLY A 74 -1.64 7.08 -2.63
CA GLY A 74 -1.88 8.52 -2.80
C GLY A 74 -1.79 9.36 -1.53
N GLY A 75 -1.13 8.87 -0.48
CA GLY A 75 -0.86 9.67 0.71
C GLY A 75 0.34 10.60 0.52
N ALA A 76 0.31 11.78 1.12
CA ALA A 76 1.42 12.71 1.08
C ALA A 76 1.35 13.76 2.21
N VAL A 77 2.49 14.42 2.43
CA VAL A 77 2.61 15.58 3.31
C VAL A 77 3.08 16.79 2.51
N GLY A 78 2.81 18.01 2.99
CA GLY A 78 3.25 19.25 2.35
C GLY A 78 2.24 19.76 1.31
N GLN A 79 2.73 20.26 0.18
CA GLN A 79 1.91 20.97 -0.81
C GLN A 79 0.78 20.12 -1.43
N HIS A 80 0.98 18.81 -1.51
CA HIS A 80 -0.01 17.86 -2.04
C HIS A 80 -0.55 16.94 -0.94
N GLN A 81 -0.73 17.47 0.28
CA GLN A 81 -1.16 16.66 1.42
C GLN A 81 -2.47 15.92 1.16
N ALA A 82 -2.47 14.63 1.46
CA ALA A 82 -3.62 13.75 1.35
C ALA A 82 -3.40 12.53 2.24
N PHE A 83 -4.49 11.94 2.73
CA PHE A 83 -4.44 10.59 3.29
C PHE A 83 -4.45 9.56 2.18
N ALA A 84 -3.65 8.51 2.33
CA ALA A 84 -3.66 7.38 1.44
C ALA A 84 -5.03 6.68 1.48
N ARG A 85 -5.49 6.21 0.31
CA ARG A 85 -6.75 5.50 0.17
C ARG A 85 -6.52 3.99 0.30
N PRO A 86 -7.27 3.28 1.14
CA PRO A 86 -7.22 1.82 1.20
C PRO A 86 -8.00 1.25 0.00
N ILE A 87 -7.28 0.68 -0.98
CA ILE A 87 -7.86 0.33 -2.29
C ILE A 87 -8.54 -1.05 -2.36
N GLY A 88 -8.50 -1.81 -1.26
CA GLY A 88 -9.10 -3.15 -1.21
C GLY A 88 -8.22 -4.25 -1.83
N TYR A 89 -6.91 -4.04 -1.97
CA TYR A 89 -5.98 -5.05 -2.49
C TYR A 89 -4.99 -5.49 -1.40
N ARG A 90 -4.77 -6.81 -1.31
CA ARG A 90 -3.68 -7.41 -0.54
C ARG A 90 -3.15 -8.63 -1.29
N CYS A 91 -1.86 -8.88 -1.18
CA CYS A 91 -1.20 -10.06 -1.72
C CYS A 91 -0.15 -10.58 -0.73
N ALA A 92 0.36 -11.79 -0.99
CA ALA A 92 1.45 -12.35 -0.21
C ALA A 92 2.71 -11.48 -0.35
N ALA A 93 3.61 -11.56 0.65
CA ALA A 93 4.80 -10.72 0.71
C ALA A 93 5.68 -10.82 -0.55
N ASP A 94 5.84 -12.02 -1.09
CA ASP A 94 6.60 -12.35 -2.29
C ASP A 94 5.97 -11.81 -3.59
N GLU A 95 4.66 -11.54 -3.60
CA GLU A 95 3.93 -10.98 -4.74
C GLU A 95 3.95 -9.44 -4.79
N VAL A 96 4.39 -8.78 -3.70
CA VAL A 96 4.38 -7.32 -3.59
C VAL A 96 5.21 -6.62 -4.68
N PRO A 97 6.45 -7.05 -5.02
CA PRO A 97 7.23 -6.40 -6.08
C PRO A 97 6.51 -6.41 -7.42
N GLU A 98 5.95 -7.55 -7.83
CA GLU A 98 5.21 -7.68 -9.08
C GLU A 98 3.95 -6.79 -9.09
N ALA A 99 3.22 -6.72 -7.97
CA ALA A 99 2.07 -5.85 -7.86
C ALA A 99 2.46 -4.37 -8.07
N ILE A 100 3.52 -3.90 -7.39
CA ILE A 100 4.00 -2.53 -7.52
C ILE A 100 4.50 -2.26 -8.94
N GLU A 101 5.23 -3.20 -9.55
CA GLU A 101 5.72 -3.11 -10.93
C GLU A 101 4.56 -2.89 -11.91
N ARG A 102 3.47 -3.67 -11.80
CA ARG A 102 2.28 -3.49 -12.64
C ARG A 102 1.63 -2.12 -12.46
N LEU A 103 1.52 -1.63 -11.23
CA LEU A 103 0.98 -0.30 -10.94
C LEU A 103 1.83 0.83 -11.52
N LEU A 104 3.16 0.78 -11.32
CA LEU A 104 4.07 1.81 -11.79
C LEU A 104 4.31 1.73 -13.30
N GLY A 105 4.21 0.54 -13.89
CA GLY A 105 4.17 0.33 -15.33
C GLY A 105 2.93 0.96 -15.96
N ALA A 106 1.75 0.77 -15.35
CA ALA A 106 0.52 1.45 -15.77
C ALA A 106 0.65 2.98 -15.67
N TYR A 107 1.27 3.49 -14.60
CA TYR A 107 1.58 4.92 -14.49
C TYR A 107 2.46 5.41 -15.66
N GLN A 108 3.56 4.73 -15.98
CA GLN A 108 4.43 5.14 -17.08
C GLN A 108 3.73 5.12 -18.45
N ALA A 109 2.84 4.15 -18.65
CA ALA A 109 2.10 3.99 -19.91
C ALA A 109 0.94 5.00 -20.05
N GLU A 110 0.24 5.32 -18.95
CA GLU A 110 -1.00 6.10 -18.96
C GLU A 110 -0.85 7.53 -18.38
N ARG A 111 0.36 7.94 -17.95
CA ARG A 111 0.59 9.30 -17.43
C ARG A 111 0.38 10.37 -18.49
N LEU A 112 -0.33 11.43 -18.12
CA LEU A 112 -0.46 12.62 -18.96
C LEU A 112 0.83 13.46 -18.95
N PRO A 113 1.08 14.31 -19.95
CA PRO A 113 2.22 15.21 -19.95
C PRO A 113 2.27 16.09 -18.68
N GLY A 114 3.36 15.99 -17.93
CA GLY A 114 3.55 16.73 -16.67
C GLY A 114 2.81 16.16 -15.46
N GLU A 115 2.10 15.05 -15.61
CA GLU A 115 1.42 14.37 -14.50
C GLU A 115 2.43 13.63 -13.63
N ASN A 116 2.39 13.90 -12.32
CA ASN A 116 3.15 13.13 -11.34
C ASN A 116 2.35 11.95 -10.77
N LEU A 117 3.03 11.06 -10.05
CA LEU A 117 2.42 9.84 -9.51
C LEU A 117 1.21 10.10 -8.60
N ARG A 118 1.22 11.19 -7.81
CA ARG A 118 0.11 11.54 -6.90
C ARG A 118 -1.12 11.99 -7.67
N GLN A 119 -0.91 12.79 -8.71
CA GLN A 119 -1.99 13.22 -9.62
C GLN A 119 -2.58 12.01 -10.36
N PHE A 120 -1.72 11.10 -10.82
CA PHE A 120 -2.15 9.85 -11.43
C PHE A 120 -3.02 9.03 -10.48
N PHE A 121 -2.60 8.85 -9.22
CA PHE A 121 -3.43 8.17 -8.24
C PHE A 121 -4.74 8.91 -8.00
N ALA A 122 -4.75 10.24 -7.87
CA ALA A 122 -5.97 11.02 -7.65
C ALA A 122 -6.97 10.94 -8.83
N ARG A 123 -6.47 10.79 -10.06
CA ARG A 123 -7.30 10.67 -11.27
C ARG A 123 -8.03 9.33 -11.38
N HIS A 124 -7.50 8.27 -10.76
CA HIS A 124 -8.06 6.93 -10.84
C HIS A 124 -8.86 6.57 -9.59
N ASP A 125 -9.99 5.89 -9.80
CA ASP A 125 -10.76 5.29 -8.72
C ASP A 125 -10.03 4.08 -8.09
N ASP A 126 -10.52 3.66 -6.92
CA ASP A 126 -9.89 2.59 -6.15
C ASP A 126 -9.96 1.24 -6.89
N ALA A 127 -10.98 1.02 -7.72
CA ALA A 127 -11.14 -0.22 -8.48
C ALA A 127 -10.09 -0.33 -9.59
N ARG A 128 -9.86 0.75 -10.34
CA ARG A 128 -8.85 0.80 -11.39
C ARG A 128 -7.45 0.62 -10.83
N LEU A 129 -7.11 1.29 -9.72
CA LEU A 129 -5.81 1.14 -9.06
C LEU A 129 -5.60 -0.28 -8.51
N ARG A 130 -6.65 -0.88 -7.94
CA ARG A 130 -6.64 -2.28 -7.51
C ARG A 130 -6.40 -3.24 -8.69
N ASN A 131 -7.05 -3.02 -9.82
CA ASN A 131 -6.86 -3.86 -11.00
C ASN A 131 -5.45 -3.74 -11.57
N PHE A 132 -4.84 -2.54 -11.55
CA PHE A 132 -3.43 -2.40 -11.92
C PHE A 132 -2.51 -3.21 -11.00
N LEU A 133 -2.73 -3.17 -9.70
CA LEU A 133 -1.93 -3.96 -8.75
C LEU A 133 -2.15 -5.47 -8.89
N ALA A 134 -3.37 -5.90 -9.21
CA ALA A 134 -3.74 -7.30 -9.35
C ALA A 134 -3.38 -7.89 -10.72
N GLY A 135 -3.22 -7.05 -11.76
CA GLY A 135 -2.99 -7.49 -13.14
C GLY A 135 -4.24 -8.03 -13.84
N GLU A 136 -5.35 -8.15 -13.13
CA GLU A 136 -6.65 -8.61 -13.63
C GLU A 136 -7.79 -7.92 -12.88
N GLU A 137 -9.03 -8.14 -13.32
CA GLU A 137 -10.20 -7.60 -12.63
C GLU A 137 -10.47 -8.40 -11.35
N VAL A 138 -10.26 -7.76 -10.20
CA VAL A 138 -10.46 -8.38 -8.89
C VAL A 138 -11.42 -7.58 -8.03
N LEU A 139 -12.21 -8.25 -7.19
CA LEU A 139 -13.07 -7.60 -6.20
C LEU A 139 -12.25 -7.07 -5.02
N ALA A 140 -12.78 -6.04 -4.34
CA ALA A 140 -12.15 -5.53 -3.15
C ALA A 140 -12.18 -6.60 -2.05
N VAL A 141 -11.02 -6.83 -1.41
CA VAL A 141 -10.96 -7.53 -0.14
C VAL A 141 -11.81 -6.73 0.85
N ALA A 142 -12.65 -7.43 1.63
CA ALA A 142 -13.62 -6.86 2.57
C ALA A 142 -13.13 -5.53 3.18
N ALA A 143 -13.93 -4.48 3.00
CA ALA A 143 -13.61 -3.14 3.48
C ALA A 143 -13.41 -3.14 4.99
N ARG A 144 -12.55 -2.26 5.48
CA ARG A 144 -12.44 -2.01 6.92
C ARG A 144 -13.81 -1.54 7.43
N ASP A 145 -14.25 -2.13 8.54
CA ASP A 145 -15.52 -1.75 9.17
C ASP A 145 -15.54 -0.25 9.42
N VAL A 146 -16.61 0.39 8.95
CA VAL A 146 -16.84 1.81 9.17
C VAL A 146 -17.21 2.00 10.64
N SER A 147 -16.58 2.97 11.30
CA SER A 147 -16.97 3.31 12.67
C SER A 147 -18.46 3.65 12.71
N PRO A 148 -19.26 3.05 13.62
CA PRO A 148 -20.70 3.30 13.69
C PRO A 148 -21.04 4.74 14.11
N GLY A 149 -20.05 5.53 14.52
CA GLY A 149 -20.19 6.92 14.89
C GLY A 149 -18.94 7.43 15.60
N PRO A 150 -18.98 8.68 16.09
CA PRO A 150 -17.97 9.16 17.01
C PRO A 150 -18.00 8.35 18.32
N PRO A 151 -16.87 8.25 19.05
CA PRO A 151 -16.88 7.65 20.38
C PRO A 151 -17.86 8.41 21.29
N PRO A 152 -18.50 7.74 22.26
CA PRO A 152 -19.40 8.40 23.19
C PRO A 152 -18.68 9.52 23.94
N ARG A 153 -19.32 10.69 24.05
CA ARG A 153 -18.79 11.81 24.83
C ARG A 153 -18.87 11.48 26.33
N GLY A 154 -17.80 11.74 27.08
CA GLY A 154 -17.74 11.55 28.54
C GLY A 154 -16.88 10.39 29.05
N LEU A 155 -16.03 9.80 28.21
CA LEU A 155 -15.04 8.76 28.59
C LEU A 155 -13.67 9.38 28.96
N GLU A 156 -13.70 10.49 29.69
CA GLU A 156 -12.54 10.99 30.44
C GLU A 156 -12.77 10.60 31.90
N ALA A 157 -12.10 9.55 32.34
CA ALA A 157 -11.95 9.18 33.75
C ALA A 157 -10.46 9.09 34.08
#